data_AF-A0A923XJC5-F1
#
_entry.id   AF-A0A923XJC5-F1
#
_cell.length_a   1.000
_cell.length_b   1.000
_cell.length_c   1.000
_cell.angle_alpha   90.00
_cell.angle_beta   90.00
_cell.angle_gamma   90.00
#
_symmetry.space_group_name_H-M   'P 1'
#
loop_
_entity.id
_entity.type
_entity.pdbx_description
1 polymer ?
#
loop_
_entity_poly.entity_id
_entity_poly.type
_entity_poly.pdbx_seq_one_letter_code
_entity_poly.pdbx_strand_id
1 'polypeptide(L)'
;MEEKLTKKRLRLSCTRQGKNGSHLESAAPNIYTKVRSVVRPAHTNGVYEALVDVGGIAKTGNAGRSTMFPASWTKQFTVDSVNLAFANKGASPIKSIPGSDTFRGIANGVEIEMYVSTKPGSTFGKITSAFPAKTPLNGW
;
A
#
# COMPACT_ATOMS: atom_id res chain seq x y z
N MET A 1 -2.07 -38.34 -11.07
CA MET A 1 -2.54 -37.17 -11.83
C MET A 1 -2.32 -35.96 -10.94
N GLU A 2 -1.20 -35.26 -11.11
CA GLU A 2 -0.84 -34.09 -10.31
C GLU A 2 -1.46 -32.84 -10.91
N GLU A 3 -2.48 -32.30 -10.23
CA GLU A 3 -3.12 -31.04 -10.59
C GLU A 3 -2.18 -29.89 -10.22
N LYS A 4 -1.59 -29.26 -11.24
CA LYS A 4 -0.72 -28.10 -11.12
C LYS A 4 -1.51 -26.91 -10.58
N LEU A 5 -1.50 -26.77 -9.25
CA LEU A 5 -1.97 -25.59 -8.54
C LEU A 5 -1.13 -24.38 -8.97
N THR A 6 -1.58 -23.71 -10.02
CA THR A 6 -0.86 -22.60 -10.64
C THR A 6 -1.01 -21.41 -9.70
N LYS A 7 -0.06 -21.26 -8.76
CA LYS A 7 0.10 -20.07 -7.91
C LYS A 7 0.28 -18.85 -8.80
N LYS A 8 -0.84 -18.24 -9.20
CA LYS A 8 -0.90 -16.96 -9.88
C LYS A 8 -0.50 -15.90 -8.85
N ARG A 9 0.82 -15.77 -8.62
CA ARG A 9 1.43 -14.67 -7.86
C ARG A 9 0.79 -13.39 -8.36
N LEU A 10 -0.02 -12.74 -7.54
CA LEU A 10 -0.44 -11.36 -7.81
C LEU A 10 0.85 -10.56 -7.91
N ARG A 11 1.28 -10.23 -9.13
CA ARG A 11 2.23 -9.15 -9.31
C ARG A 11 1.48 -7.91 -8.83
N LEU A 12 1.82 -7.42 -7.64
CA LEU A 12 1.58 -6.02 -7.31
C LEU A 12 2.43 -5.21 -8.28
N SER A 13 1.93 -5.03 -9.50
CA SER A 13 2.38 -3.97 -10.39
C SER A 13 1.80 -2.68 -9.83
N CYS A 14 2.36 -2.20 -8.73
CA CYS A 14 2.27 -0.79 -8.37
C CYS A 14 3.19 -0.02 -9.33
N THR A 15 2.86 -0.07 -10.62
CA THR A 15 3.44 0.77 -11.66
C THR A 15 2.34 1.73 -12.09
N ARG A 16 2.04 2.70 -11.21
CA ARG A 16 1.29 3.88 -11.63
C ARG A 16 2.27 4.77 -12.36
N GLN A 17 2.12 4.89 -13.67
CA GLN A 17 2.72 6.00 -14.43
C GLN A 17 2.13 7.30 -13.86
N GLY A 18 2.95 8.06 -13.17
CA GLY A 18 2.59 9.25 -12.41
C GLY A 18 3.24 9.20 -11.04
N LYS A 19 4.20 10.11 -10.79
CA LYS A 19 5.14 10.15 -9.64
C LYS A 19 4.46 10.16 -8.26
N ASN A 20 3.83 9.07 -7.88
CA ASN A 20 3.26 8.81 -6.57
C ASN A 20 4.06 7.65 -5.98
N GLY A 21 4.92 7.98 -5.00
CA GLY A 21 5.93 7.06 -4.46
C GLY A 21 5.39 5.73 -3.93
N SER A 22 6.31 4.80 -3.78
CA SER A 22 6.12 3.54 -3.07
C SER A 22 6.01 3.79 -1.57
N HIS A 23 5.06 3.16 -0.89
CA HIS A 23 4.93 3.17 0.57
C HIS A 23 5.88 2.16 1.27
N LEU A 24 6.69 1.47 0.46
CA LEU A 24 7.75 0.55 0.82
C LEU A 24 9.10 1.19 0.51
N GLU A 25 10.02 1.15 1.48
CA GLU A 25 11.43 1.37 1.19
C GLU A 25 11.91 0.24 0.26
N SER A 26 12.52 0.62 -0.86
CA SER A 26 13.08 -0.30 -1.86
C SER A 26 12.10 -1.09 -2.77
N ALA A 27 10.88 -0.66 -3.09
CA ALA A 27 10.02 -1.44 -4.00
C ALA A 27 10.35 -1.28 -5.51
N ALA A 28 10.83 -2.37 -6.13
CA ALA A 28 11.05 -2.59 -7.57
C ALA A 28 12.18 -1.77 -8.26
N PRO A 29 12.84 -2.33 -9.31
CA PRO A 29 14.04 -1.76 -9.93
C PRO A 29 13.85 -0.38 -10.60
N ASN A 30 12.61 0.10 -10.76
CA ASN A 30 12.31 1.32 -11.53
C ASN A 30 11.61 2.45 -10.74
N ILE A 31 11.37 2.32 -9.43
CA ILE A 31 10.87 3.44 -8.60
C ILE A 31 11.50 3.38 -7.20
N TYR A 32 12.71 3.93 -7.06
CA TYR A 32 13.36 4.10 -5.77
C TYR A 32 12.59 5.17 -4.96
N THR A 33 11.76 4.73 -4.01
CA THR A 33 11.28 5.64 -2.98
C THR A 33 12.29 5.68 -1.85
N LYS A 34 12.89 6.84 -1.64
CA LYS A 34 13.90 7.08 -0.60
C LYS A 34 13.30 7.98 0.46
N VAL A 35 13.41 7.57 1.72
CA VAL A 35 13.05 8.43 2.86
C VAL A 35 14.11 9.52 2.99
N ARG A 36 13.68 10.77 2.90
CA ARG A 36 14.54 11.95 3.07
C ARG A 36 14.64 12.33 4.54
N SER A 37 13.50 12.37 5.22
CA SER A 37 13.43 12.61 6.65
C SER A 37 12.15 12.02 7.23
N VAL A 38 12.23 11.58 8.48
CA VAL A 38 11.07 11.14 9.25
C VAL A 38 10.38 12.39 9.81
N VAL A 39 9.11 12.57 9.45
CA VAL A 39 8.27 13.69 9.93
C VAL A 39 7.54 13.30 11.22
N ARG A 40 7.16 12.03 11.34
CA ARG A 40 6.60 11.46 12.57
C ARG A 40 7.23 10.10 12.82
N PRO A 41 7.78 9.84 14.02
CA PRO A 41 8.40 8.56 14.34
C PRO A 41 7.39 7.42 14.29
N ALA A 42 7.91 6.20 14.22
CA ALA A 42 7.10 5.01 14.20
C ALA A 42 6.24 4.90 15.47
N HIS A 43 4.95 4.58 15.31
CA HIS A 43 4.05 4.29 16.43
C HIS A 43 3.95 2.78 16.70
N THR A 44 3.05 2.36 17.59
CA THR A 44 2.74 0.96 17.87
C THR A 44 2.46 0.26 16.53
N ASN A 45 3.28 -0.74 16.16
CA ASN A 45 3.26 -1.48 14.88
C ASN A 45 4.17 -0.93 13.77
N GLY A 46 5.01 0.08 14.03
CA GLY A 46 6.16 0.43 13.18
C GLY A 46 5.87 1.39 12.02
N VAL A 47 4.62 1.81 11.84
CA VAL A 47 4.20 2.76 10.79
C VAL A 47 4.65 4.18 11.14
N TYR A 48 5.20 4.90 10.16
CA TYR A 48 5.76 6.24 10.34
C TYR A 48 5.39 7.18 9.19
N GLU A 49 5.48 8.49 9.40
CA GLU A 49 5.30 9.50 8.34
C GLU A 49 6.66 10.07 7.93
N ALA A 50 6.93 10.13 6.64
CA ALA A 50 8.21 10.61 6.11
C ALA A 50 8.04 11.49 4.88
N LEU A 51 9.01 12.39 4.67
CA LEU A 51 9.24 13.02 3.38
C LEU A 51 9.96 12.03 2.48
N VAL A 52 9.49 11.88 1.24
CA VAL A 52 10.03 10.88 0.32
C VAL A 52 10.42 11.46 -1.04
N ASP A 53 11.50 10.91 -1.59
CA ASP A 53 11.93 11.13 -2.97
C ASP A 53 11.51 9.94 -3.81
N VAL A 54 10.97 10.20 -5.00
CA VAL A 54 10.49 9.18 -5.92
C VAL A 54 11.31 9.28 -7.19
N GLY A 55 12.20 8.31 -7.42
CA GLY A 55 13.14 8.37 -8.54
C GLY A 55 14.06 9.59 -8.46
N GLY A 56 14.51 9.95 -7.24
CA GLY A 56 15.39 11.09 -6.99
C GLY A 56 14.71 12.46 -6.96
N ILE A 57 13.40 12.55 -7.20
CA ILE A 57 12.65 13.81 -7.19
C ILE A 57 11.80 13.88 -5.93
N ALA A 58 11.88 15.00 -5.21
CA ALA A 58 11.02 15.30 -4.07
C ALA A 58 9.55 15.11 -4.42
N LYS A 59 8.82 14.31 -3.64
CA LYS A 59 7.37 14.27 -3.75
C LYS A 59 6.80 15.64 -3.39
N THR A 60 5.90 16.17 -4.22
CA THR A 60 5.23 17.46 -3.97
C THR A 60 3.78 17.28 -3.49
N GLY A 61 3.13 16.17 -3.90
CA GLY A 61 1.80 15.80 -3.40
C GLY A 61 1.81 15.53 -1.89
N ASN A 62 0.72 15.86 -1.19
CA ASN A 62 0.58 15.75 0.27
C ASN A 62 1.70 16.46 1.05
N ALA A 63 2.15 17.62 0.57
CA ALA A 63 3.30 18.35 1.14
C ALA A 63 4.58 17.47 1.23
N GLY A 64 4.74 16.54 0.29
CA GLY A 64 5.85 15.58 0.23
C GLY A 64 5.78 14.42 1.21
N ARG A 65 4.72 14.35 2.03
CA ARG A 65 4.57 13.33 3.07
C ARG A 65 3.98 12.03 2.53
N SER A 66 4.44 10.93 3.10
CA SER A 66 3.87 9.59 2.90
C SER A 66 3.86 8.84 4.23
N THR A 67 2.78 8.10 4.48
CA THR A 67 2.76 7.07 5.50
C THR A 67 3.49 5.84 4.96
N MET A 68 4.45 5.33 5.71
CA MET A 68 5.34 4.25 5.30
C MET A 68 5.04 2.99 6.11
N PHE A 69 5.12 1.83 5.44
CA PHE A 69 5.11 0.54 6.15
C PHE A 69 6.31 0.45 7.10
N PRO A 70 6.25 -0.41 8.13
CA PRO A 70 7.36 -0.58 9.04
C PRO A 70 8.67 -0.86 8.32
N ALA A 71 9.74 -0.15 8.70
CA ALA A 71 11.04 -0.26 8.05
C ALA A 71 11.64 -1.69 8.14
N SER A 72 11.21 -2.48 9.13
CA SER A 72 11.58 -3.89 9.27
C SER A 72 10.89 -4.82 8.27
N TRP A 73 9.85 -4.37 7.57
CA TRP A 73 9.10 -5.21 6.64
C TRP A 73 9.87 -5.41 5.34
N THR A 74 10.00 -6.66 4.92
CA THR A 74 10.49 -6.98 3.58
C THR A 74 9.41 -6.68 2.53
N LYS A 75 9.81 -6.58 1.25
CA LYS A 75 8.87 -6.42 0.13
C LYS A 75 7.83 -7.53 0.10
N GLN A 76 8.28 -8.78 0.26
CA GLN A 76 7.40 -9.94 0.22
C GLN A 76 6.44 -9.93 1.42
N PHE A 77 6.96 -9.66 2.62
CA PHE A 77 6.13 -9.55 3.82
C PHE A 77 5.06 -8.46 3.70
N THR A 78 5.40 -7.33 3.07
CA THR A 78 4.44 -6.25 2.84
C THR A 78 3.36 -6.65 1.85
N VAL A 79 3.74 -7.30 0.74
CA VAL A 79 2.78 -7.84 -0.25
C VAL A 79 1.82 -8.82 0.44
N ASP A 80 2.35 -9.74 1.25
CA ASP A 80 1.56 -10.74 1.95
C ASP A 80 0.64 -10.08 2.99
N SER A 81 1.12 -9.06 3.70
CA SER A 81 0.33 -8.27 4.65
C SER A 81 -0.81 -7.50 3.97
N VAL A 82 -0.56 -6.89 2.80
CA VAL A 82 -1.61 -6.22 2.01
C VAL A 82 -2.68 -7.21 1.56
N ASN A 83 -2.28 -8.39 1.10
CA ASN A 83 -3.23 -9.43 0.70
C ASN A 83 -4.06 -9.94 1.89
N LEU A 84 -3.44 -10.13 3.05
CA LEU A 84 -4.14 -10.51 4.28
C LEU A 84 -5.12 -9.41 4.72
N ALA A 85 -4.70 -8.14 4.71
CA ALA A 85 -5.58 -7.02 5.03
C ALA A 85 -6.76 -6.94 4.04
N PHE A 86 -6.55 -7.21 2.76
CA PHE A 86 -7.63 -7.27 1.77
C PHE A 86 -8.61 -8.42 2.02
N ALA A 87 -8.13 -9.57 2.50
CA ALA A 87 -8.99 -10.67 2.92
C ALA A 87 -9.80 -10.30 4.17
N ASN A 88 -9.20 -9.56 5.10
CA ASN A 88 -9.79 -9.11 6.36
C ASN A 88 -10.53 -7.77 6.28
N LYS A 89 -10.76 -7.23 5.08
CA LYS A 89 -11.38 -5.91 4.92
C LYS A 89 -12.85 -5.93 5.31
N GLY A 90 -13.38 -4.76 5.66
CA GLY A 90 -14.82 -4.57 5.90
C GLY A 90 -15.67 -4.98 4.68
N ALA A 91 -16.89 -5.45 4.93
CA ALA A 91 -17.79 -5.96 3.89
C ALA A 91 -18.22 -4.89 2.87
N SER A 92 -18.20 -3.61 3.25
CA SER A 92 -18.53 -2.48 2.39
C SER A 92 -17.37 -1.47 2.32
N PRO A 93 -17.20 -0.78 1.18
CA PRO A 93 -16.16 0.23 1.04
C PRO A 93 -16.43 1.42 1.96
N ILE A 94 -15.36 2.00 2.50
CA ILE A 94 -15.44 3.25 3.29
C ILE A 94 -15.61 4.48 2.41
N LYS A 95 -15.28 4.35 1.12
CA LYS A 95 -15.48 5.40 0.11
C LYS A 95 -15.54 4.77 -1.27
N SER A 96 -16.54 5.15 -2.05
CA SER A 96 -16.67 4.77 -3.46
C SER A 96 -16.55 6.00 -4.34
N ILE A 97 -15.72 5.91 -5.38
CA ILE A 97 -15.60 6.90 -6.45
C ILE A 97 -15.69 6.18 -7.81
N PRO A 98 -16.00 6.89 -8.91
CA PRO A 98 -16.05 6.26 -10.22
C PRO A 98 -14.77 5.47 -10.56
N GLY A 99 -14.91 4.16 -10.72
CA GLY A 99 -13.83 3.25 -11.06
C GLY A 99 -12.90 2.85 -9.91
N SER A 100 -13.18 3.23 -8.66
CA SER A 100 -12.42 2.74 -7.49
C SER A 100 -13.23 2.77 -6.20
N ASP A 101 -13.10 1.70 -5.43
CA ASP A 101 -13.54 1.62 -4.04
C ASP A 101 -12.35 1.70 -3.10
N THR A 102 -12.57 2.26 -1.91
CA THR A 102 -11.59 2.33 -0.83
C THR A 102 -12.03 1.39 0.29
N PHE A 103 -11.13 0.52 0.69
CA PHE A 103 -11.34 -0.40 1.81
C PHE A 103 -10.22 -0.24 2.83
N ARG A 104 -10.50 -0.68 4.05
CA ARG A 104 -9.48 -0.88 5.08
C ARG A 104 -9.56 -2.28 5.62
N GLY A 105 -8.41 -2.83 5.99
CA GLY A 105 -8.28 -4.09 6.69
C GLY A 105 -7.01 -4.11 7.52
N ILE A 106 -6.93 -5.04 8.47
CA ILE A 106 -5.82 -5.14 9.40
C ILE A 106 -5.00 -6.40 9.09
N ALA A 107 -3.68 -6.24 9.06
CA ALA A 107 -2.72 -7.33 8.97
C ALA A 107 -1.46 -7.01 9.78
N ASN A 108 -0.99 -7.97 10.57
CA ASN A 108 0.24 -7.83 11.37
C ASN A 108 0.24 -6.55 12.23
N GLY A 109 -0.92 -6.20 12.81
CA GLY A 109 -1.11 -4.99 13.61
C GLY A 109 -1.20 -3.68 12.82
N VAL A 110 -0.97 -3.71 11.50
CA VAL A 110 -1.06 -2.52 10.65
C VAL A 110 -2.42 -2.46 9.98
N GLU A 111 -3.13 -1.35 10.15
CA GLU A 111 -4.30 -1.03 9.35
C GLU A 111 -3.83 -0.52 7.98
N ILE A 112 -4.34 -1.12 6.91
CA ILE A 112 -3.94 -0.85 5.52
C ILE A 112 -5.15 -0.33 4.77
N GLU A 113 -5.04 0.87 4.23
CA GLU A 113 -6.01 1.44 3.30
C GLU A 113 -5.66 1.02 1.87
N MET A 114 -6.66 0.56 1.12
CA MET A 114 -6.50 -0.06 -0.19
C MET A 114 -7.50 0.53 -1.18
N TYR A 115 -7.01 0.89 -2.36
CA TYR A 115 -7.84 1.25 -3.50
C TYR A 115 -8.04 0.04 -4.40
N VAL A 116 -9.29 -0.31 -4.63
CA VAL A 116 -9.71 -1.50 -5.36
C VAL A 116 -10.44 -1.05 -6.61
N SER A 117 -9.98 -1.48 -7.78
CA SER A 117 -10.60 -1.07 -9.04
C SER A 117 -12.01 -1.66 -9.15
N THR A 118 -12.99 -0.80 -9.41
CA THR A 118 -14.35 -1.19 -9.79
C THR A 118 -14.56 -1.11 -11.29
N LYS A 119 -13.50 -0.80 -12.06
CA LYS A 119 -13.57 -0.74 -13.52
C LYS A 119 -13.81 -2.14 -14.08
N PRO A 120 -14.81 -2.34 -14.95
CA PRO A 120 -15.03 -3.61 -15.62
C PRO A 120 -13.79 -4.11 -16.37
N GLY A 121 -13.71 -5.43 -16.56
CA GLY A 121 -12.63 -6.09 -17.28
C GLY A 121 -11.52 -6.60 -16.37
N SER A 122 -10.28 -6.65 -16.88
CA SER A 122 -9.17 -7.38 -16.25
C SER A 122 -8.68 -6.78 -14.93
N THR A 123 -9.17 -5.60 -14.54
CA THR A 123 -8.78 -4.93 -13.28
C THR A 123 -9.84 -5.00 -12.20
N PHE A 124 -11.07 -5.45 -12.51
CA PHE A 124 -12.16 -5.50 -11.55
C PHE A 124 -11.77 -6.30 -10.30
N GLY A 125 -11.99 -5.72 -9.12
CA GLY A 125 -11.68 -6.32 -7.82
C GLY A 125 -10.20 -6.37 -7.46
N LYS A 126 -9.29 -5.84 -8.30
CA LYS A 126 -7.85 -5.82 -8.00
C LYS A 126 -7.46 -4.61 -7.17
N ILE A 127 -6.57 -4.82 -6.20
CA ILE A 127 -5.88 -3.76 -5.48
C ILE A 127 -4.99 -3.00 -6.47
N THR A 128 -5.21 -1.69 -6.58
CA THR A 128 -4.44 -0.78 -7.44
C THR A 128 -3.44 0.07 -6.65
N SER A 129 -3.69 0.25 -5.35
CA SER A 129 -2.79 0.91 -4.41
C SER A 129 -3.10 0.43 -3.00
N ALA A 130 -2.08 0.38 -2.13
CA ALA A 130 -2.22 0.07 -0.72
C ALA A 130 -1.15 0.81 0.09
N PHE A 131 -1.54 1.33 1.26
CA PHE A 131 -0.66 2.05 2.17
C PHE A 131 -1.15 1.91 3.61
N PRO A 132 -0.26 2.03 4.62
CA PRO A 132 -0.71 2.07 6.00
C PRO A 132 -1.61 3.28 6.22
N ALA A 133 -2.71 3.06 6.93
CA ALA A 133 -3.65 4.12 7.26
C ALA A 133 -2.95 5.22 8.06
N LYS A 134 -3.23 6.49 7.73
CA LYS A 134 -2.64 7.66 8.42
C LYS A 134 -3.13 7.79 9.86
N THR A 135 -4.32 7.27 10.16
CA THR A 135 -4.90 7.29 11.50
C THR A 135 -5.46 5.90 11.78
N PRO A 136 -4.98 5.18 12.81
CA PRO A 136 -5.59 3.92 13.21
C PRO A 136 -7.02 4.18 13.71
N LEU A 137 -7.95 3.23 13.46
CA LEU A 137 -9.36 3.32 13.90
C LEU A 137 -9.55 3.62 15.40
N ASN A 138 -8.53 3.38 16.22
CA ASN A 138 -8.60 3.51 17.68
C ASN A 138 -8.06 4.85 18.21
N GLY A 139 -7.75 5.81 17.33
CA GLY A 139 -7.10 7.07 17.71
C GLY A 139 -5.61 6.91 18.00
N TRP A 140 -4.91 8.04 17.98
CA TRP A 140 -3.50 8.16 18.36
C TRP A 140 -3.34 8.11 19.87
#